data_AF-A0A942A1U6-F1
#
_entry.id   AF-A0A942A1U6-F1
#
_cell.length_a   1.000
_cell.length_b   1.000
_cell.length_c   1.000
_cell.angle_alpha   90.00
_cell.angle_beta   90.00
_cell.angle_gamma   90.00
#
_symmetry.space_group_name_H-M   'P 1'
#
loop_
_entity.id
_entity.type
_entity.pdbx_description
1 polymer ?
#
loop_
_entity_poly.entity_id
_entity_poly.type
_entity_poly.pdbx_seq_one_letter_code
_entity_poly.pdbx_strand_id
1 'polypeptide(L)'
;METPTTAPLAVAKPMEPPSTAPQPAEAKPKKRSSVRHSRAIQRDRSKRPISAPPAEAVVARLTEIVHPATLAQVSVFHGLGLRARILTLPVMVALVLSLLWRQIGSINELVRVVHTEAVWWVPPLRKLTQQALAQRLRTLPAELFSRVLQSILPILQGRWQARQRPLPPAVAWAYAHFTAVVIADGSTLDGLLRKIGLLQDALKAPLAGRMMALLDLASRLPRRVWYDADPNGHDARFWERLVAAIPTGALVLFDLGFTDFARWATLTARGVTWLTRAKKNLKYEVVKVLVQTSTVRDRIVWIGAGATRQQVRLIEVQAHGMIYRYLTNALELARLPTVQAVALYPQRWRVEICQPYNLRKTQVIMTQWGRAIACYGRRLALPVIVPTWRHRLGSATADALAGRPADL
;
A
#
# COMPACT_ATOMS: atom_id res chain seq x y z
N MET A 1 -13.15 20.10 81.66
CA MET A 1 -12.11 20.88 82.35
C MET A 1 -10.88 20.01 82.43
N GLU A 2 -9.74 20.58 82.04
CA GLU A 2 -8.34 20.20 82.33
C GLU A 2 -7.48 20.32 81.06
N THR A 3 -6.97 21.54 80.90
CA THR A 3 -5.73 21.89 80.20
C THR A 3 -4.55 21.75 81.17
N PRO A 4 -3.29 21.92 80.73
CA PRO A 4 -2.48 21.04 79.90
C PRO A 4 -1.13 20.74 80.61
N THR A 5 -0.26 19.87 80.10
CA THR A 5 1.17 19.92 80.50
C THR A 5 2.09 19.55 79.34
N THR A 6 3.10 20.39 79.21
CA THR A 6 4.04 20.64 78.13
C THR A 6 5.13 19.57 78.01
N ALA A 7 5.55 19.31 76.78
CA ALA A 7 6.60 18.35 76.40
C ALA A 7 8.03 18.81 76.76
N PRO A 8 8.99 17.88 76.95
CA PRO A 8 10.41 18.16 76.81
C PRO A 8 10.99 17.74 75.45
N LEU A 9 11.96 18.53 74.99
CA LEU A 9 12.69 18.43 73.73
C LEU A 9 13.52 17.14 73.59
N ALA A 10 13.47 16.53 72.41
CA ALA A 10 14.33 15.42 72.01
C ALA A 10 15.63 15.92 71.36
N VAL A 11 16.76 15.45 71.89
CA VAL A 11 18.13 15.73 71.44
C VAL A 11 18.47 14.93 70.18
N ALA A 12 19.09 15.60 69.22
CA ALA A 12 19.43 15.12 67.88
C ALA A 12 20.48 13.99 67.87
N LYS A 13 20.30 13.01 66.97
CA LYS A 13 21.32 12.00 66.61
C LYS A 13 22.06 12.42 65.33
N PRO A 14 23.35 12.04 65.17
CA PRO A 14 24.24 12.60 64.15
C PRO A 14 24.03 12.04 62.74
N MET A 15 24.41 12.87 61.78
CA MET A 15 24.30 12.76 60.32
C MET A 15 25.12 11.58 59.74
N GLU A 16 24.46 10.65 59.04
CA GLU A 16 25.11 9.72 58.11
C GLU A 16 25.35 10.40 56.74
N PRO A 17 26.46 10.10 56.04
CA PRO A 17 26.81 10.74 54.78
C PRO A 17 25.83 10.36 53.65
N PRO A 18 25.58 11.26 52.69
CA PRO A 18 24.54 11.06 51.69
C PRO A 18 24.83 9.85 50.78
N SER A 19 23.88 8.92 50.78
CA SER A 19 23.76 7.84 49.82
C SER A 19 23.83 8.41 48.39
N THR A 20 24.76 7.89 47.62
CA THR A 20 24.99 8.19 46.21
C THR A 20 23.68 8.08 45.43
N ALA A 21 23.27 9.20 44.80
CA ALA A 21 22.09 9.25 43.95
C ALA A 21 22.15 8.15 42.86
N PRO A 22 21.02 7.49 42.53
CA PRO A 22 21.00 6.49 41.48
C PRO A 22 21.39 7.14 40.15
N GLN A 23 22.44 6.64 39.53
CA GLN A 23 22.88 7.07 38.21
C GLN A 23 21.72 6.91 37.21
N PRO A 24 21.47 7.89 36.32
CA PRO A 24 20.41 7.77 35.33
C PRO A 24 20.72 6.59 34.42
N ALA A 25 19.81 5.60 34.40
CA ALA A 25 19.92 4.43 33.56
C ALA A 25 20.20 4.85 32.11
N GLU A 26 21.34 4.40 31.56
CA GLU A 26 21.71 4.67 30.17
C GLU A 26 20.56 4.29 29.24
N ALA A 27 20.05 5.30 28.54
CA ALA A 27 18.97 5.11 27.59
C ALA A 27 19.42 4.13 26.50
N LYS A 28 18.80 2.93 26.48
CA LYS A 28 19.05 1.92 25.44
C LYS A 28 19.07 2.58 24.06
N PRO A 29 20.10 2.33 23.22
CA PRO A 29 20.22 2.99 21.93
C PRO A 29 18.97 2.70 21.10
N LYS A 30 18.21 3.77 20.76
CA LYS A 30 17.05 3.67 19.88
C LYS A 30 17.51 3.08 18.56
N LYS A 31 17.02 1.86 18.24
CA LYS A 31 17.24 1.23 16.93
C LYS A 31 16.92 2.25 15.84
N ARG A 32 17.89 2.58 14.99
CA ARG A 32 17.67 3.43 13.81
C ARG A 32 16.55 2.80 12.98
N SER A 33 15.41 3.47 12.97
CA SER A 33 14.29 3.16 12.07
C SER A 33 14.83 3.10 10.65
N SER A 34 14.71 1.94 9.99
CA SER A 34 14.98 1.79 8.55
C SER A 34 13.98 2.55 7.68
N VAL A 35 12.91 3.09 8.28
CA VAL A 35 11.97 4.01 7.64
C VAL A 35 12.56 5.41 7.72
N ARG A 36 12.93 5.98 6.56
CA ARG A 36 13.30 7.39 6.44
C ARG A 36 12.23 8.23 7.16
N HIS A 37 12.66 9.10 8.07
CA HIS A 37 11.78 10.04 8.76
C HIS A 37 10.86 10.74 7.74
N SER A 38 9.55 10.71 7.98
CA SER A 38 8.53 11.33 7.14
C SER A 38 8.84 12.80 6.79
N ARG A 39 9.54 13.52 7.68
CA ARG A 39 10.02 14.90 7.46
C ARG A 39 11.06 15.01 6.33
N ALA A 40 11.98 14.05 6.20
CA ALA A 40 12.97 14.03 5.13
C ALA A 40 12.33 13.74 3.77
N ILE A 41 11.29 12.90 3.76
CA ILE A 41 10.48 12.60 2.57
C ILE A 41 9.61 13.81 2.16
N GLN A 42 9.16 14.63 3.12
CA GLN A 42 8.34 15.82 2.88
C GLN A 42 9.15 17.03 2.37
N ARG A 43 10.35 17.27 2.92
CA ARG A 43 11.24 18.38 2.51
C ARG A 43 11.76 18.23 1.07
N ASP A 44 11.82 17.00 0.57
CA ASP A 44 12.27 16.67 -0.79
C ASP A 44 11.20 16.98 -1.87
N ARG A 45 9.90 16.96 -1.53
CA ARG A 45 8.81 17.14 -2.51
C ARG A 45 8.50 18.58 -2.89
N SER A 46 8.64 19.52 -1.94
CA SER A 46 8.48 20.95 -2.24
C SER A 46 9.62 21.51 -3.12
N LYS A 47 10.64 20.70 -3.40
CA LYS A 47 11.82 21.08 -4.18
C LYS A 47 11.94 20.35 -5.52
N ARG A 48 10.99 19.47 -5.88
CA ARG A 48 11.04 18.71 -7.14
C ARG A 48 10.40 19.48 -8.29
N PRO A 49 11.02 19.49 -9.48
CA PRO A 49 10.40 20.06 -10.67
C PRO A 49 9.16 19.23 -11.06
N ILE A 50 8.14 19.92 -11.57
CA ILE A 50 6.92 19.29 -12.10
C ILE A 50 7.31 18.36 -13.24
N SER A 51 6.76 17.14 -13.26
CA SER A 51 7.04 16.20 -14.35
C SER A 51 6.46 16.72 -15.66
N ALA A 52 7.15 16.42 -16.76
CA ALA A 52 6.69 16.76 -18.11
C ALA A 52 5.25 16.24 -18.35
N PRO A 53 4.49 16.89 -19.24
CA PRO A 53 3.19 16.39 -19.64
C PRO A 53 3.25 14.91 -20.06
N PRO A 54 2.18 14.13 -19.78
CA PRO A 54 2.08 12.75 -20.27
C PRO A 54 2.23 12.71 -21.80
N ALA A 55 2.90 11.66 -22.31
CA ALA A 55 2.97 11.42 -23.74
C ALA A 55 1.57 11.33 -24.35
N GLU A 56 1.41 11.81 -25.59
CA GLU A 56 0.11 11.92 -26.25
C GLU A 56 -0.63 10.58 -26.33
N ALA A 57 0.08 9.48 -26.61
CA ALA A 57 -0.48 8.13 -26.61
C ALA A 57 -1.07 7.73 -25.24
N VAL A 58 -0.49 8.20 -24.13
CA VAL A 58 -1.01 7.97 -22.78
C VAL A 58 -2.26 8.81 -22.53
N VAL A 59 -2.24 10.08 -22.97
CA VAL A 59 -3.41 10.98 -22.87
C VAL A 59 -4.58 10.38 -23.65
N ALA A 60 -4.37 10.01 -24.91
CA ALA A 60 -5.40 9.40 -25.75
C ALA A 60 -5.97 8.14 -25.08
N ARG A 61 -5.10 7.27 -24.55
CA ARG A 61 -5.52 6.03 -23.89
C ARG A 61 -6.31 6.26 -22.59
N LEU A 62 -5.89 7.21 -21.76
CA LEU A 62 -6.61 7.52 -20.52
C LEU A 62 -7.91 8.26 -20.81
N THR A 63 -7.95 9.13 -21.82
CA THR A 63 -9.19 9.75 -22.29
C THR A 63 -10.17 8.68 -22.78
N GLU A 64 -9.73 7.76 -23.63
CA GLU A 64 -10.54 6.65 -24.17
C GLU A 64 -11.18 5.80 -23.05
N ILE A 65 -10.42 5.48 -22.00
CA ILE A 65 -10.88 4.56 -20.95
C ILE A 65 -11.62 5.30 -19.82
N VAL A 66 -11.05 6.40 -19.32
CA VAL A 66 -11.49 7.05 -18.08
C VAL A 66 -12.61 8.06 -18.35
N HIS A 67 -12.52 8.85 -19.43
CA HIS A 67 -13.47 9.92 -19.66
C HIS A 67 -14.92 9.41 -19.79
N PRO A 68 -15.24 8.37 -20.60
CA PRO A 68 -16.59 7.81 -20.65
C PRO A 68 -17.08 7.32 -19.29
N ALA A 69 -16.21 6.70 -18.49
CA ALA A 69 -16.54 6.25 -17.15
C ALA A 69 -16.90 7.40 -16.19
N THR A 70 -16.26 8.57 -16.35
CA THR A 70 -16.65 9.77 -15.58
C THR A 70 -18.00 10.32 -16.00
N LEU A 71 -18.31 10.28 -17.29
CA LEU A 71 -19.59 10.75 -17.84
C LEU A 71 -20.75 9.84 -17.41
N ALA A 72 -20.52 8.53 -17.37
CA ALA A 72 -21.50 7.55 -16.90
C ALA A 72 -21.95 7.76 -15.43
N GLN A 73 -21.16 8.48 -14.63
CA GLN A 73 -21.47 8.78 -13.22
C GLN A 73 -22.08 10.18 -13.02
N VAL A 74 -22.35 10.94 -14.09
CA VAL A 74 -22.90 12.31 -13.99
C VAL A 74 -24.31 12.32 -13.41
N SER A 75 -25.16 11.34 -13.74
CA SER A 75 -26.50 11.21 -13.17
C SER A 75 -26.46 11.01 -11.65
N VAL A 76 -25.60 10.10 -11.18
CA VAL A 76 -25.36 9.86 -9.75
C VAL A 76 -24.83 11.12 -9.07
N PHE A 77 -23.90 11.82 -9.71
CA PHE A 77 -23.36 13.08 -9.22
C PHE A 77 -24.47 14.13 -9.01
N HIS A 78 -25.42 14.26 -9.94
CA HIS A 78 -26.57 15.16 -9.79
C HIS A 78 -27.57 14.68 -8.73
N GLY A 79 -27.82 13.37 -8.65
CA GLY A 79 -28.68 12.77 -7.61
C GLY A 79 -28.19 13.01 -6.18
N LEU A 80 -26.88 13.22 -6.00
CA LEU A 80 -26.28 13.61 -4.71
C LEU A 80 -26.42 15.12 -4.40
N GLY A 81 -27.18 15.88 -5.19
CA GLY A 81 -27.39 17.32 -5.00
C GLY A 81 -26.16 18.18 -5.29
N LEU A 82 -25.14 17.62 -5.96
CA LEU A 82 -23.89 18.33 -6.25
C LEU A 82 -24.08 19.29 -7.42
N ARG A 83 -23.84 20.58 -7.18
CA ARG A 83 -23.88 21.59 -8.24
C ARG A 83 -22.77 21.35 -9.27
N ALA A 84 -23.16 21.24 -10.54
CA ALA A 84 -22.24 21.21 -11.69
C ALA A 84 -21.94 22.66 -12.13
N ARG A 85 -20.81 23.21 -11.65
CA ARG A 85 -20.21 24.43 -12.20
C ARG A 85 -18.91 24.04 -12.92
N ILE A 86 -17.82 24.78 -12.72
CA ILE A 86 -16.51 24.48 -13.32
C ILE A 86 -15.96 23.11 -12.88
N LEU A 87 -16.20 22.69 -11.63
CA LEU A 87 -15.61 21.49 -11.04
C LEU A 87 -16.58 20.29 -11.04
N THR A 88 -16.96 19.82 -12.22
CA THR A 88 -17.74 18.59 -12.41
C THR A 88 -16.92 17.33 -12.09
N LEU A 89 -17.56 16.16 -12.03
CA LEU A 89 -16.86 14.90 -11.79
C LEU A 89 -15.76 14.61 -12.85
N PRO A 90 -16.01 14.73 -14.18
CA PRO A 90 -14.96 14.56 -15.18
C PRO A 90 -13.76 15.50 -14.97
N VAL A 91 -14.02 16.76 -14.59
CA VAL A 91 -12.96 17.73 -14.28
C VAL A 91 -12.19 17.30 -13.04
N MET A 92 -12.88 16.93 -11.97
CA MET A 92 -12.25 16.52 -10.72
C MET A 92 -11.38 15.27 -10.89
N VAL A 93 -11.82 14.30 -11.69
CA VAL A 93 -11.02 13.10 -12.01
C VAL A 93 -9.79 13.47 -12.81
N ALA A 94 -9.89 14.31 -13.84
CA ALA A 94 -8.74 14.79 -14.59
C ALA A 94 -7.73 15.52 -13.70
N LEU A 95 -8.19 16.42 -12.82
CA LEU A 95 -7.33 17.13 -11.87
C LEU A 95 -6.61 16.19 -10.91
N VAL A 96 -7.31 15.20 -10.36
CA VAL A 96 -6.70 14.19 -9.47
C VAL A 96 -5.69 13.34 -10.25
N LEU A 97 -6.01 12.89 -11.46
CA LEU A 97 -5.07 12.17 -12.32
C LEU A 97 -3.81 13.00 -12.62
N SER A 98 -3.95 14.32 -12.81
CA SER A 98 -2.82 15.22 -13.01
C SER A 98 -1.93 15.34 -11.77
N LEU A 99 -2.52 15.47 -10.57
CA LEU A 99 -1.76 15.43 -9.31
C LEU A 99 -0.95 14.14 -9.19
N LEU A 100 -1.55 13.01 -9.59
CA LEU A 100 -0.96 11.69 -9.48
C LEU A 100 0.13 11.44 -10.52
N TRP A 101 -0.17 11.72 -11.79
CA TRP A 101 0.70 11.39 -12.92
C TRP A 101 1.87 12.36 -13.03
N ARG A 102 1.61 13.68 -12.94
CA ARG A 102 2.64 14.72 -13.03
C ARG A 102 3.34 14.98 -11.70
N GLN A 103 2.91 14.31 -10.62
CA GLN A 103 3.43 14.44 -9.26
C GLN A 103 3.40 15.89 -8.76
N ILE A 104 2.32 16.61 -9.06
CA ILE A 104 2.17 18.02 -8.69
C ILE A 104 2.04 18.11 -7.16
N GLY A 105 2.98 18.79 -6.51
CA GLY A 105 3.16 18.76 -5.06
C GLY A 105 2.21 19.64 -4.25
N SER A 106 1.39 20.48 -4.88
CA SER A 106 0.45 21.36 -4.18
C SER A 106 -0.79 21.68 -5.04
N ILE A 107 -1.88 22.07 -4.37
CA ILE A 107 -3.10 22.56 -5.03
C ILE A 107 -2.79 23.84 -5.82
N ASN A 108 -1.90 24.70 -5.31
CA ASN A 108 -1.53 25.96 -5.94
C ASN A 108 -0.82 25.72 -7.28
N GLU A 109 0.11 24.78 -7.29
CA GLU A 109 0.80 24.39 -8.52
C GLU A 109 -0.15 23.73 -9.51
N LEU A 110 -1.11 22.93 -9.04
CA LEU A 110 -2.12 22.35 -9.93
C LEU A 110 -2.96 23.45 -10.58
N VAL A 111 -3.43 24.43 -9.79
CA VAL A 111 -4.20 25.56 -10.30
C VAL A 111 -3.37 26.32 -11.34
N ARG A 112 -2.11 26.67 -11.02
CA ARG A 112 -1.19 27.33 -11.96
C ARG A 112 -1.07 26.60 -13.29
N VAL A 113 -0.87 25.27 -13.25
CA VAL A 113 -0.77 24.43 -14.45
C VAL A 113 -2.08 24.43 -15.25
N VAL A 114 -3.23 24.28 -14.59
CA VAL A 114 -4.54 24.18 -15.26
C VAL A 114 -4.98 25.52 -15.85
N HIS A 115 -4.44 26.66 -15.39
CA HIS A 115 -4.72 27.96 -16.03
C HIS A 115 -4.12 28.08 -17.43
N THR A 116 -2.96 27.45 -17.65
CA THR A 116 -2.15 27.61 -18.88
C THR A 116 -2.25 26.41 -19.80
N GLU A 117 -2.41 25.21 -19.26
CA GLU A 117 -2.33 23.95 -20.00
C GLU A 117 -3.66 23.18 -19.94
N ALA A 118 -3.98 22.48 -21.03
CA ALA A 118 -5.00 21.44 -21.00
C ALA A 118 -4.48 20.24 -20.19
N VAL A 119 -5.37 19.60 -19.44
CA VAL A 119 -5.04 18.41 -18.64
C VAL A 119 -6.01 17.30 -18.97
N TRP A 120 -5.48 16.26 -19.62
CA TRP A 120 -6.25 15.15 -20.16
C TRP A 120 -7.29 15.64 -21.18
N TRP A 121 -8.58 15.49 -20.89
CA TRP A 121 -9.71 15.97 -21.70
C TRP A 121 -10.24 17.33 -21.25
N VAL A 122 -9.60 17.97 -20.26
CA VAL A 122 -10.08 19.23 -19.67
C VAL A 122 -9.31 20.42 -20.27
N PRO A 123 -10.00 21.39 -20.90
CA PRO A 123 -9.36 22.61 -21.39
C PRO A 123 -8.90 23.50 -20.22
N PRO A 124 -8.01 24.49 -20.47
CA PRO A 124 -7.51 25.36 -19.43
C PRO A 124 -8.62 26.06 -18.63
N LEU A 125 -8.59 25.96 -17.30
CA LEU A 125 -9.62 26.50 -16.41
C LEU A 125 -9.19 27.86 -15.84
N ARG A 126 -9.22 28.90 -16.67
CA ARG A 126 -8.74 30.25 -16.32
C ARG A 126 -9.43 30.89 -15.09
N LYS A 127 -10.65 30.47 -14.77
CA LYS A 127 -11.46 30.99 -13.65
C LYS A 127 -11.35 30.13 -12.38
N LEU A 128 -10.58 29.04 -12.39
CA LEU A 128 -10.46 28.16 -11.24
C LEU A 128 -9.63 28.83 -10.15
N THR A 129 -10.14 28.87 -8.92
CA THR A 129 -9.38 29.37 -7.76
C THR A 129 -8.91 28.22 -6.87
N GLN A 130 -7.80 28.43 -6.15
CA GLN A 130 -7.30 27.50 -5.13
C GLN A 130 -8.39 27.16 -4.10
N GLN A 131 -9.13 28.17 -3.64
CA GLN A 131 -10.18 27.99 -2.64
C GLN A 131 -11.33 27.13 -3.17
N ALA A 132 -11.76 27.35 -4.42
CA ALA A 132 -12.81 26.54 -5.05
C ALA A 132 -12.38 25.08 -5.20
N LEU A 133 -11.14 24.84 -5.65
CA LEU A 133 -10.61 23.49 -5.78
C LEU A 133 -10.48 22.79 -4.42
N ALA A 134 -9.90 23.47 -3.42
CA ALA A 134 -9.74 22.91 -2.07
C ALA A 134 -11.10 22.59 -1.41
N GLN A 135 -12.09 23.47 -1.55
CA GLN A 135 -13.44 23.23 -1.04
C GLN A 135 -14.11 22.05 -1.75
N ARG A 136 -13.94 21.94 -3.07
CA ARG A 136 -14.50 20.82 -3.83
C ARG A 136 -13.86 19.49 -3.46
N LEU A 137 -12.54 19.48 -3.34
CA LEU A 137 -11.72 18.38 -2.84
C LEU A 137 -12.11 17.93 -1.42
N ARG A 138 -12.76 18.77 -0.62
CA ARG A 138 -13.23 18.42 0.73
C ARG A 138 -14.66 17.88 0.75
N THR A 139 -15.47 18.27 -0.22
CA THR A 139 -16.93 18.06 -0.22
C THR A 139 -17.40 17.00 -1.21
N LEU A 140 -16.62 16.69 -2.23
CA LEU A 140 -16.98 15.70 -3.24
C LEU A 140 -16.98 14.29 -2.62
N PRO A 141 -18.04 13.48 -2.78
CA PRO A 141 -18.05 12.13 -2.22
C PRO A 141 -16.99 11.22 -2.85
N ALA A 142 -16.17 10.58 -1.99
CA ALA A 142 -15.20 9.55 -2.36
C ALA A 142 -15.79 8.42 -3.21
N GLU A 143 -17.05 8.09 -2.95
CA GLU A 143 -17.78 7.02 -3.63
C GLU A 143 -17.81 7.23 -5.14
N LEU A 144 -17.88 8.47 -5.63
CA LEU A 144 -17.86 8.76 -7.06
C LEU A 144 -16.56 8.28 -7.72
N PHE A 145 -15.41 8.44 -7.06
CA PHE A 145 -14.15 7.87 -7.54
C PHE A 145 -14.18 6.34 -7.50
N SER A 146 -14.75 5.75 -6.44
CA SER A 146 -14.89 4.29 -6.37
C SER A 146 -15.73 3.74 -7.54
N ARG A 147 -16.83 4.41 -7.89
CA ARG A 147 -17.71 4.01 -9.01
C ARG A 147 -17.03 4.16 -10.37
N VAL A 148 -16.25 5.23 -10.57
CA VAL A 148 -15.44 5.39 -11.79
C VAL A 148 -14.42 4.26 -11.90
N LEU A 149 -13.70 3.93 -10.82
CA LEU A 149 -12.77 2.80 -10.80
C LEU A 149 -13.48 1.47 -11.12
N GLN A 150 -14.62 1.21 -10.49
CA GLN A 150 -15.42 0.01 -10.73
C GLN A 150 -15.90 -0.10 -12.19
N SER A 151 -16.22 1.03 -12.83
CA SER A 151 -16.63 1.08 -14.25
C SER A 151 -15.45 0.77 -15.19
N ILE A 152 -14.24 1.17 -14.81
CA ILE A 152 -13.03 1.00 -15.63
C ILE A 152 -12.45 -0.42 -15.49
N LEU A 153 -12.61 -1.06 -14.34
CA LEU A 153 -11.97 -2.34 -14.05
C LEU A 153 -12.28 -3.46 -15.05
N PRO A 154 -13.55 -3.69 -15.46
CA PRO A 154 -13.88 -4.68 -16.49
C PRO A 154 -13.19 -4.40 -17.83
N ILE A 155 -13.09 -3.12 -18.23
CA ILE A 155 -12.42 -2.72 -19.47
C ILE A 155 -10.93 -3.05 -19.40
N LEU A 156 -10.28 -2.71 -18.28
CA LEU A 156 -8.87 -3.03 -18.06
C LEU A 156 -8.63 -4.55 -18.02
N GLN A 157 -9.56 -5.30 -17.42
CA GLN A 157 -9.49 -6.75 -17.36
C GLN A 157 -9.60 -7.37 -18.75
N GLY A 158 -10.58 -6.95 -19.57
CA GLY A 158 -10.74 -7.42 -20.94
C GLY A 158 -9.51 -7.09 -21.81
N ARG A 159 -8.98 -5.87 -21.69
CA ARG A 159 -7.73 -5.48 -22.36
C ARG A 159 -6.53 -6.30 -21.90
N TRP A 160 -6.48 -6.68 -20.62
CA TRP A 160 -5.40 -7.53 -20.11
C TRP A 160 -5.50 -8.95 -20.67
N GLN A 161 -6.72 -9.51 -20.72
CA GLN A 161 -6.98 -10.84 -21.28
C GLN A 161 -6.67 -10.94 -22.78
N ALA A 162 -6.90 -9.85 -23.53
CA ALA A 162 -6.57 -9.79 -24.95
C ALA A 162 -5.06 -9.71 -25.26
N ARG A 163 -4.19 -9.58 -24.24
CA ARG A 163 -2.73 -9.51 -24.46
C ARG A 163 -2.17 -10.88 -24.74
N GLN A 164 -1.31 -10.97 -25.75
CA GLN A 164 -0.56 -12.18 -26.08
C GLN A 164 0.75 -12.35 -25.27
N ARG A 165 0.93 -11.59 -24.19
CA ARG A 165 2.17 -11.64 -23.41
C ARG A 165 2.18 -12.92 -22.57
N PRO A 166 3.22 -13.78 -22.68
CA PRO A 166 3.27 -15.02 -21.91
C PRO A 166 3.36 -14.73 -20.41
N LEU A 167 2.62 -15.53 -19.65
CA LEU A 167 2.72 -15.51 -18.19
C LEU A 167 4.02 -16.20 -17.75
N PRO A 168 4.57 -15.78 -16.61
CA PRO A 168 5.65 -16.52 -15.97
C PRO A 168 5.25 -17.99 -15.73
N PRO A 169 6.14 -18.97 -15.92
CA PRO A 169 5.78 -20.39 -15.81
C PRO A 169 5.06 -20.75 -14.50
N ALA A 170 5.55 -20.24 -13.37
CA ALA A 170 4.93 -20.48 -12.07
C ALA A 170 3.52 -19.86 -11.94
N VAL A 171 3.32 -18.68 -12.53
CA VAL A 171 2.01 -18.01 -12.53
C VAL A 171 1.06 -18.76 -13.46
N ALA A 172 1.49 -19.13 -14.67
CA ALA A 172 0.70 -19.93 -15.60
C ALA A 172 0.26 -21.25 -14.96
N TRP A 173 1.20 -21.95 -14.32
CA TRP A 173 0.90 -23.17 -13.57
C TRP A 173 -0.16 -22.92 -12.49
N ALA A 174 -0.02 -21.88 -11.68
CA ALA A 174 -1.01 -21.60 -10.63
C ALA A 174 -2.42 -21.30 -11.19
N TYR A 175 -2.53 -20.61 -12.33
CA TYR A 175 -3.83 -20.36 -12.96
C TYR A 175 -4.47 -21.61 -13.56
N ALA A 176 -3.68 -22.64 -13.90
CA ALA A 176 -4.19 -23.93 -14.34
C ALA A 176 -4.68 -24.82 -13.17
N HIS A 177 -4.20 -24.57 -11.94
CA HIS A 177 -4.47 -25.44 -10.78
C HIS A 177 -5.39 -24.81 -9.72
N PHE A 178 -5.62 -23.49 -9.79
CA PHE A 178 -6.46 -22.75 -8.84
C PHE A 178 -7.52 -21.92 -9.58
N THR A 179 -8.71 -21.78 -8.98
CA THR A 179 -9.82 -21.01 -9.55
C THR A 179 -9.51 -19.51 -9.65
N ALA A 180 -8.64 -19.02 -8.77
CA ALA A 180 -8.09 -17.68 -8.81
C ALA A 180 -6.74 -17.65 -8.08
N VAL A 181 -5.85 -16.75 -8.50
CA VAL A 181 -4.59 -16.49 -7.79
C VAL A 181 -4.53 -15.02 -7.40
N VAL A 182 -4.62 -14.76 -6.10
CA VAL A 182 -4.80 -13.41 -5.56
C VAL A 182 -3.74 -13.05 -4.54
N ILE A 183 -3.52 -11.75 -4.39
CA ILE A 183 -2.64 -11.16 -3.38
C ILE A 183 -3.50 -10.39 -2.39
N ALA A 184 -3.32 -10.64 -1.11
CA ALA A 184 -3.85 -9.80 -0.05
C ALA A 184 -2.72 -8.90 0.48
N ASP A 185 -2.89 -7.59 0.33
CA ASP A 185 -1.88 -6.62 0.78
C ASP A 185 -2.50 -5.40 1.45
N GLY A 186 -1.89 -5.01 2.57
CA GLY A 186 -2.31 -3.90 3.41
C GLY A 186 -1.31 -2.75 3.37
N SER A 187 -1.76 -1.52 3.51
CA SER A 187 -0.89 -0.36 3.60
C SER A 187 -1.47 0.73 4.49
N THR A 188 -0.63 1.26 5.37
CA THR A 188 -0.92 2.49 6.10
C THR A 188 -0.68 3.68 5.19
N LEU A 189 -1.66 4.57 5.08
CA LEU A 189 -1.56 5.77 4.25
C LEU A 189 -0.68 6.84 4.92
N ASP A 190 -0.09 7.70 4.10
CA ASP A 190 0.88 8.71 4.57
C ASP A 190 0.29 9.71 5.57
N GLY A 191 1.17 10.36 6.32
CA GLY A 191 0.82 11.44 7.25
C GLY A 191 0.21 12.65 6.54
N LEU A 192 -0.94 13.09 7.04
CA LEU A 192 -1.62 14.32 6.67
C LEU A 192 -0.78 15.54 7.08
N LEU A 193 -0.60 16.46 6.15
CA LEU A 193 0.14 17.70 6.38
C LEU A 193 -0.67 18.61 7.31
N ARG A 194 -0.01 19.11 8.37
CA ARG A 194 -0.58 20.03 9.37
C ARG A 194 -0.66 21.49 8.92
N LYS A 195 -0.37 21.79 7.66
CA LYS A 195 -0.15 23.18 7.23
C LYS A 195 -1.45 24.00 7.08
N ILE A 196 -2.63 23.36 7.02
CA ILE A 196 -3.89 24.05 6.67
C ILE A 196 -5.10 23.40 7.38
N GLY A 197 -5.97 24.21 8.01
CA GLY A 197 -7.28 23.81 8.52
C GLY A 197 -7.26 22.92 9.78
N LEU A 198 -8.23 22.00 9.90
CA LEU A 198 -8.56 21.17 11.09
C LEU A 198 -7.40 20.39 11.74
N LEU A 199 -6.24 20.28 11.08
CA LEU A 199 -5.08 19.50 11.54
C LEU A 199 -3.89 20.37 11.95
N GLN A 200 -4.06 21.70 11.97
CA GLN A 200 -3.01 22.64 12.36
C GLN A 200 -2.58 22.40 13.83
N ASP A 201 -3.55 22.19 14.72
CA ASP A 201 -3.31 22.04 16.15
C ASP A 201 -2.89 20.62 16.58
N ALA A 202 -2.94 19.65 15.66
CA ALA A 202 -2.61 18.26 15.99
C ALA A 202 -1.12 18.09 16.33
N LEU A 203 -0.77 17.66 17.55
CA LEU A 203 0.62 17.52 18.02
C LEU A 203 1.54 16.74 17.05
N LYS A 204 0.99 15.74 16.35
CA LYS A 204 1.67 14.97 15.30
C LYS A 204 0.83 14.97 14.03
N ALA A 205 1.47 14.91 12.87
CA ALA A 205 0.81 14.69 11.59
C ALA A 205 0.07 13.35 11.62
N PRO A 206 -1.28 13.32 11.64
CA PRO A 206 -2.01 12.07 11.73
C PRO A 206 -1.89 11.33 10.40
N LEU A 207 -1.82 9.99 10.45
CA LEU A 207 -1.80 9.15 9.27
C LEU A 207 -3.20 9.14 8.60
N ALA A 208 -3.26 9.08 7.27
CA ALA A 208 -4.50 9.23 6.51
C ALA A 208 -5.46 8.01 6.57
N GLY A 209 -5.11 6.99 7.36
CA GLY A 209 -5.87 5.74 7.52
C GLY A 209 -5.10 4.52 7.03
N ARG A 210 -5.81 3.40 6.89
CA ARG A 210 -5.29 2.15 6.32
C ARG A 210 -6.10 1.74 5.11
N MET A 211 -5.45 1.00 4.24
CA MET A 211 -6.06 0.39 3.08
C MET A 211 -5.73 -1.08 2.99
N MET A 212 -6.70 -1.85 2.48
CA MET A 212 -6.54 -3.25 2.14
C MET A 212 -6.92 -3.45 0.68
N ALA A 213 -6.11 -4.24 -0.02
CA ALA A 213 -6.28 -4.55 -1.42
C ALA A 213 -6.29 -6.06 -1.61
N LEU A 214 -7.32 -6.58 -2.26
CA LEU A 214 -7.29 -7.91 -2.87
C LEU A 214 -7.03 -7.72 -4.36
N LEU A 215 -5.89 -8.22 -4.81
CA LEU A 215 -5.32 -8.03 -6.14
C LEU A 215 -5.30 -9.34 -6.89
N ASP A 216 -5.53 -9.30 -8.20
CA ASP A 216 -5.22 -10.43 -9.08
C ASP A 216 -3.69 -10.52 -9.31
N LEU A 217 -3.11 -11.72 -9.18
CA LEU A 217 -1.65 -11.90 -9.25
C LEU A 217 -1.08 -11.54 -10.62
N ALA A 218 -1.78 -11.86 -11.71
CA ALA A 218 -1.23 -11.74 -13.06
C ALA A 218 -1.51 -10.35 -13.64
N SER A 219 -2.77 -9.90 -13.58
CA SER A 219 -3.20 -8.60 -14.10
C SER A 219 -2.85 -7.43 -13.21
N ARG A 220 -2.66 -7.68 -11.90
CA ARG A 220 -2.46 -6.65 -10.88
C ARG A 220 -3.64 -5.72 -10.69
N LEU A 221 -4.80 -6.08 -11.21
CA LEU A 221 -5.99 -5.26 -11.09
C LEU A 221 -6.66 -5.48 -9.73
N PRO A 222 -7.24 -4.41 -9.15
CA PRO A 222 -8.11 -4.51 -7.99
C PRO A 222 -9.24 -5.51 -8.23
N ARG A 223 -9.36 -6.53 -7.37
CA ARG A 223 -10.63 -7.23 -7.19
C ARG A 223 -11.49 -6.55 -6.15
N ARG A 224 -10.89 -6.18 -5.02
CA ARG A 224 -11.54 -5.40 -3.95
C ARG A 224 -10.56 -4.45 -3.30
N VAL A 225 -11.05 -3.28 -2.90
CA VAL A 225 -10.31 -2.28 -2.13
C VAL A 225 -11.16 -1.91 -0.93
N TRP A 226 -10.57 -1.92 0.25
CA TRP A 226 -11.20 -1.42 1.46
C TRP A 226 -10.35 -0.30 2.07
N TYR A 227 -11.04 0.66 2.68
CA TYR A 227 -10.46 1.76 3.42
C TYR A 227 -10.94 1.68 4.87
N ASP A 228 -10.02 1.83 5.82
CA ASP A 228 -10.32 2.13 7.21
C ASP A 228 -9.71 3.49 7.52
N ALA A 229 -10.53 4.35 8.10
CA ALA A 229 -10.13 5.68 8.50
C ALA A 229 -9.13 5.60 9.67
N ASP A 230 -9.21 4.62 10.55
CA ASP A 230 -8.29 4.48 11.67
C ASP A 230 -6.89 4.02 11.17
N PRO A 231 -5.86 4.88 11.23
CA PRO A 231 -4.52 4.48 10.81
C PRO A 231 -3.87 3.46 11.75
N ASN A 232 -4.31 3.43 13.02
CA ASN A 232 -3.81 2.53 14.06
C ASN A 232 -4.64 1.24 14.11
N GLY A 233 -5.69 1.11 13.30
CA GLY A 233 -6.49 -0.09 13.20
C GLY A 233 -5.61 -1.30 12.88
N HIS A 234 -5.80 -2.39 13.61
CA HIS A 234 -5.11 -3.64 13.29
C HIS A 234 -5.61 -4.21 11.96
N ASP A 235 -4.73 -4.82 11.18
CA ASP A 235 -5.09 -5.49 9.91
C ASP A 235 -6.17 -6.57 10.11
N ALA A 236 -6.34 -7.03 11.35
CA ALA A 236 -7.39 -7.94 11.75
C ALA A 236 -8.81 -7.47 11.41
N ARG A 237 -9.06 -6.16 11.36
CA ARG A 237 -10.37 -5.59 11.00
C ARG A 237 -10.77 -5.90 9.55
N PHE A 238 -9.81 -6.18 8.68
CA PHE A 238 -10.10 -6.53 7.31
C PHE A 238 -10.33 -8.04 7.11
N TRP A 239 -10.03 -8.90 8.09
CA TRP A 239 -10.08 -10.35 7.90
C TRP A 239 -11.46 -10.85 7.46
N GLU A 240 -12.53 -10.35 8.05
CA GLU A 240 -13.89 -10.81 7.69
C GLU A 240 -14.23 -10.48 6.25
N ARG A 241 -13.98 -9.24 5.83
CA ARG A 241 -14.19 -8.78 4.45
C ARG A 241 -13.26 -9.49 3.47
N LEU A 242 -12.02 -9.73 3.88
CA LEU A 242 -11.00 -10.38 3.07
C LEU A 242 -11.36 -11.84 2.83
N VAL A 243 -11.67 -12.59 3.89
CA VAL A 243 -12.13 -13.97 3.82
C VAL A 243 -13.35 -14.03 2.91
N ALA A 244 -14.39 -13.22 3.15
CA ALA A 244 -15.60 -13.21 2.33
C ALA A 244 -15.35 -12.94 0.84
N ALA A 245 -14.36 -12.12 0.49
CA ALA A 245 -14.06 -11.75 -0.89
C ALA A 245 -13.18 -12.77 -1.64
N ILE A 246 -12.50 -13.68 -0.94
CA ILE A 246 -11.67 -14.71 -1.57
C ILE A 246 -12.57 -15.83 -2.09
N PRO A 247 -12.50 -16.19 -3.39
CA PRO A 247 -13.29 -17.28 -3.93
C PRO A 247 -12.77 -18.64 -3.46
N THR A 248 -13.67 -19.62 -3.37
CA THR A 248 -13.35 -21.01 -3.04
C THR A 248 -12.40 -21.61 -4.09
N GLY A 249 -11.44 -22.43 -3.65
CA GLY A 249 -10.43 -23.04 -4.54
C GLY A 249 -9.32 -22.08 -5.00
N ALA A 250 -9.27 -20.85 -4.47
CA ALA A 250 -8.24 -19.89 -4.81
C ALA A 250 -6.90 -20.17 -4.11
N LEU A 251 -5.82 -19.65 -4.69
CA LEU A 251 -4.54 -19.46 -4.03
C LEU A 251 -4.37 -18.00 -3.60
N VAL A 252 -4.12 -17.76 -2.31
CA VAL A 252 -3.90 -16.43 -1.74
C VAL A 252 -2.47 -16.26 -1.27
N LEU A 253 -1.80 -15.22 -1.79
CA LEU A 253 -0.47 -14.81 -1.36
C LEU A 253 -0.58 -13.68 -0.32
N PHE A 254 -0.20 -13.98 0.91
CA PHE A 254 -0.23 -13.02 2.02
C PHE A 254 1.11 -12.33 2.24
N ASP A 255 1.08 -11.12 2.79
CA ASP A 255 2.27 -10.53 3.42
C ASP A 255 2.54 -11.14 4.80
N LEU A 256 3.78 -10.97 5.29
CA LEU A 256 4.22 -11.42 6.62
C LEU A 256 3.36 -10.80 7.75
N GLY A 257 2.74 -9.65 7.52
CA GLY A 257 1.86 -9.00 8.50
C GLY A 257 0.55 -9.75 8.78
N PHE A 258 0.13 -10.65 7.88
CA PHE A 258 -1.15 -11.37 7.98
C PHE A 258 -1.00 -12.71 8.70
N THR A 259 -0.56 -12.68 9.96
CA THR A 259 -0.48 -13.88 10.80
C THR A 259 -1.66 -13.96 11.76
N ASP A 260 -2.65 -14.78 11.42
CA ASP A 260 -3.77 -15.13 12.29
C ASP A 260 -4.14 -16.59 12.03
N PHE A 261 -3.85 -17.46 13.01
CA PHE A 261 -4.02 -18.90 12.88
C PHE A 261 -5.49 -19.31 12.78
N ALA A 262 -6.40 -18.60 13.47
CA ALA A 262 -7.83 -18.89 13.39
C ALA A 262 -8.36 -18.59 11.98
N ARG A 263 -7.94 -17.46 11.40
CA ARG A 263 -8.35 -17.08 10.04
C ARG A 263 -7.74 -17.98 8.97
N TRP A 264 -6.51 -18.45 9.16
CA TRP A 264 -5.91 -19.47 8.29
C TRP A 264 -6.70 -20.79 8.33
N ALA A 265 -7.15 -21.22 9.50
CA ALA A 265 -8.01 -22.40 9.62
C ALA A 265 -9.35 -22.20 8.89
N THR A 266 -9.97 -21.02 9.00
CA THR A 266 -11.20 -20.69 8.24
C THR A 266 -10.98 -20.77 6.72
N LEU A 267 -9.84 -20.26 6.22
CA LEU A 267 -9.52 -20.35 4.79
C LEU A 267 -9.31 -21.80 4.34
N THR A 268 -8.60 -22.60 5.16
CA THR A 268 -8.41 -24.04 4.90
C THR A 268 -9.74 -24.77 4.85
N ALA A 269 -10.65 -24.53 5.80
CA ALA A 269 -11.99 -25.12 5.82
C ALA A 269 -12.83 -24.76 4.59
N ARG A 270 -12.60 -23.58 4.01
CA ARG A 270 -13.23 -23.14 2.75
C ARG A 270 -12.52 -23.64 1.48
N GLY A 271 -11.56 -24.55 1.61
CA GLY A 271 -10.81 -25.08 0.47
C GLY A 271 -9.87 -24.07 -0.20
N VAL A 272 -9.57 -22.94 0.46
CA VAL A 272 -8.65 -21.92 -0.04
C VAL A 272 -7.21 -22.30 0.33
N THR A 273 -6.33 -22.31 -0.66
CA THR A 273 -4.89 -22.48 -0.42
C THR A 273 -4.26 -21.13 -0.13
N TRP A 274 -3.40 -21.05 0.88
CA TRP A 274 -2.67 -19.82 1.19
C TRP A 274 -1.16 -20.07 1.21
N LEU A 275 -0.40 -19.01 0.88
CA LEU A 275 1.05 -19.00 0.91
C LEU A 275 1.53 -17.69 1.53
N THR A 276 2.32 -17.79 2.59
CA THR A 276 2.85 -16.63 3.32
C THR A 276 4.30 -16.84 3.70
N ARG A 277 4.99 -15.76 4.09
CA ARG A 277 6.33 -15.85 4.67
C ARG A 277 6.23 -16.27 6.14
N ALA A 278 7.12 -17.16 6.57
CA ALA A 278 7.22 -17.54 7.98
C ALA A 278 8.00 -16.48 8.78
N LYS A 279 7.56 -16.21 10.01
CA LYS A 279 8.34 -15.42 10.97
C LYS A 279 9.57 -16.20 11.43
N LYS A 280 10.68 -15.51 11.71
CA LYS A 280 11.93 -16.15 12.17
C LYS A 280 11.76 -16.89 13.51
N ASN A 281 10.91 -16.37 14.39
CA ASN A 281 10.62 -16.89 15.72
C ASN A 281 9.36 -17.78 15.76
N LEU A 282 8.93 -18.32 14.62
CA LEU A 282 7.82 -19.26 14.59
C LEU A 282 8.17 -20.50 15.41
N LYS A 283 7.38 -20.80 16.44
CA LYS A 283 7.45 -22.08 17.16
C LYS A 283 6.68 -23.13 16.38
N TYR A 284 7.31 -24.26 16.14
CA TYR A 284 6.70 -25.37 15.42
C TYR A 284 7.30 -26.70 15.86
N GLU A 285 6.56 -27.77 15.64
CA GLU A 285 6.97 -29.15 15.88
C GLU A 285 6.94 -29.90 14.55
N VAL A 286 8.00 -30.62 14.21
CA VAL A 286 8.09 -31.32 12.92
C VAL A 286 7.31 -32.63 12.99
N VAL A 287 6.43 -32.85 12.02
CA VAL A 287 5.62 -34.08 11.90
C VAL A 287 6.23 -35.00 10.85
N LYS A 288 6.50 -34.46 9.66
CA LYS A 288 6.97 -35.24 8.52
C LYS A 288 7.89 -34.40 7.65
N VAL A 289 8.95 -35.01 7.14
CA VAL A 289 9.81 -34.42 6.11
C VAL A 289 9.31 -34.88 4.74
N LEU A 290 9.09 -33.93 3.82
CA LEU A 290 8.67 -34.21 2.45
C LEU A 290 9.84 -34.13 1.48
N VAL A 291 10.67 -33.09 1.60
CA VAL A 291 11.87 -32.88 0.79
C VAL A 291 12.99 -32.41 1.70
N GLN A 292 14.16 -33.03 1.57
CA GLN A 292 15.36 -32.61 2.28
C GLN A 292 16.57 -32.70 1.35
N THR A 293 17.08 -31.54 0.97
CA THR A 293 18.31 -31.38 0.20
C THR A 293 19.25 -30.41 0.93
N SER A 294 20.44 -30.19 0.39
CA SER A 294 21.39 -29.20 0.92
C SER A 294 20.82 -27.77 0.89
N THR A 295 19.92 -27.47 -0.05
CA THR A 295 19.38 -26.11 -0.27
C THR A 295 17.90 -25.97 0.06
N VAL A 296 17.13 -27.06 0.16
CA VAL A 296 15.68 -27.03 0.37
C VAL A 296 15.27 -27.98 1.49
N ARG A 297 14.44 -27.50 2.41
CA ARG A 297 13.80 -28.31 3.46
C ARG A 297 12.31 -28.05 3.44
N ASP A 298 11.54 -29.03 2.98
CA ASP A 298 10.08 -29.00 2.95
C ASP A 298 9.53 -29.99 3.97
N ARG A 299 8.80 -29.49 4.98
CA ARG A 299 8.33 -30.26 6.13
C ARG A 299 6.89 -29.93 6.47
N ILE A 300 6.13 -30.93 6.89
CA ILE A 300 4.86 -30.74 7.58
C ILE A 300 5.17 -30.50 9.06
N VAL A 301 4.63 -29.42 9.60
CA VAL A 301 4.85 -28.96 10.97
C VAL A 301 3.54 -28.60 11.64
N TRP A 302 3.45 -28.83 12.95
CA TRP A 302 2.40 -28.25 13.79
C TRP A 302 2.75 -26.81 14.12
N ILE A 303 1.78 -25.91 13.94
CA ILE A 303 1.85 -24.51 14.40
C ILE A 303 0.64 -24.20 15.28
N GLY A 304 0.75 -23.14 16.09
CA GLY A 304 -0.32 -22.69 16.98
C GLY A 304 -0.46 -23.53 18.25
N ALA A 305 -1.45 -23.20 19.06
CA ALA A 305 -1.73 -23.86 20.32
C ALA A 305 -3.26 -23.94 20.54
N GLY A 306 -3.69 -24.91 21.36
CA GLY A 306 -5.11 -25.12 21.68
C GLY A 306 -5.98 -25.25 20.42
N ALA A 307 -7.10 -24.52 20.39
CA ALA A 307 -8.07 -24.54 19.30
C ALA A 307 -7.53 -24.04 17.94
N THR A 308 -6.35 -23.42 17.88
CA THR A 308 -5.74 -22.93 16.64
C THR A 308 -4.59 -23.80 16.14
N ARG A 309 -4.33 -24.92 16.82
CA ARG A 309 -3.28 -25.88 16.45
C ARG A 309 -3.65 -26.51 15.11
N GLN A 310 -2.75 -26.39 14.13
CA GLN A 310 -2.99 -26.88 12.77
C GLN A 310 -1.69 -27.36 12.13
N GLN A 311 -1.81 -28.36 11.24
CA GLN A 311 -0.70 -28.79 10.40
C GLN A 311 -0.57 -27.86 9.22
N VAL A 312 0.64 -27.40 8.97
CA VAL A 312 0.99 -26.61 7.79
C VAL A 312 2.31 -27.10 7.25
N ARG A 313 2.62 -26.71 6.03
CA ARG A 313 3.88 -27.02 5.40
C ARG A 313 4.84 -25.84 5.53
N LEU A 314 6.00 -26.08 6.11
CA LEU A 314 7.12 -25.15 6.24
C LEU A 314 8.19 -25.48 5.19
N ILE A 315 8.37 -24.55 4.27
CA ILE A 315 9.36 -24.63 3.19
C ILE A 315 10.50 -23.67 3.52
N GLU A 316 11.70 -24.20 3.76
CA GLU A 316 12.92 -23.42 3.86
C GLU A 316 13.75 -23.59 2.59
N VAL A 317 14.20 -22.48 2.01
CA VAL A 317 15.08 -22.48 0.84
C VAL A 317 16.28 -21.58 1.10
N GLN A 318 17.47 -22.12 0.91
CA GLN A 318 18.71 -21.36 0.93
C GLN A 318 19.02 -20.89 -0.49
N ALA A 319 19.04 -19.57 -0.68
CA ALA A 319 19.38 -18.95 -1.96
C ALA A 319 20.13 -17.63 -1.70
N HIS A 320 21.17 -17.35 -2.48
CA HIS A 320 21.96 -16.11 -2.37
C HIS A 320 22.49 -15.84 -0.94
N GLY A 321 22.95 -16.87 -0.24
CA GLY A 321 23.43 -16.76 1.14
C GLY A 321 22.35 -16.45 2.19
N MET A 322 21.06 -16.44 1.81
CA MET A 322 19.94 -16.19 2.70
C MET A 322 18.99 -17.38 2.79
N ILE A 323 18.40 -17.58 3.97
CA ILE A 323 17.33 -18.57 4.18
C ILE A 323 15.98 -17.89 4.06
N TYR A 324 15.21 -18.30 3.05
CA TYR A 324 13.82 -17.93 2.86
C TYR A 324 12.94 -18.99 3.50
N ARG A 325 11.90 -18.56 4.23
CA ARG A 325 10.95 -19.45 4.90
C ARG A 325 9.54 -19.11 4.48
N TYR A 326 8.80 -20.11 4.00
CA TYR A 326 7.42 -19.99 3.56
C TYR A 326 6.53 -20.97 4.31
N LEU A 327 5.28 -20.58 4.53
CA LEU A 327 4.22 -21.42 5.09
C LEU A 327 3.09 -21.57 4.09
N THR A 328 2.53 -22.76 4.00
CA THR A 328 1.31 -23.03 3.23
C THR A 328 0.47 -24.11 3.90
N ASN A 329 -0.85 -24.08 3.71
CA ASN A 329 -1.75 -25.17 4.13
C ASN A 329 -1.82 -26.33 3.11
N ALA A 330 -1.16 -26.23 1.96
CA ALA A 330 -1.10 -27.34 1.00
C ALA A 330 -0.13 -28.43 1.50
N LEU A 331 -0.67 -29.38 2.27
CA LEU A 331 0.10 -30.49 2.86
C LEU A 331 0.67 -31.45 1.81
N GLU A 332 -0.02 -31.60 0.69
CA GLU A 332 0.37 -32.47 -0.42
C GLU A 332 1.21 -31.73 -1.47
N LEU A 333 2.29 -32.37 -1.93
CA LEU A 333 3.14 -31.84 -3.00
C LEU A 333 2.39 -31.74 -4.34
N ALA A 334 1.43 -32.64 -4.59
CA ALA A 334 0.61 -32.60 -5.81
C ALA A 334 -0.21 -31.30 -5.92
N ARG A 335 -0.73 -30.80 -4.79
CA ARG A 335 -1.54 -29.58 -4.76
C ARG A 335 -0.72 -28.30 -4.88
N LEU A 336 0.47 -28.27 -4.32
CA LEU A 336 1.40 -27.14 -4.46
C LEU A 336 2.86 -27.63 -4.38
N PRO A 337 3.53 -27.90 -5.51
CA PRO A 337 4.91 -28.35 -5.50
C PRO A 337 5.83 -27.32 -4.84
N THR A 338 6.89 -27.78 -4.17
CA THR A 338 7.85 -26.91 -3.45
C THR A 338 8.44 -25.84 -4.36
N VAL A 339 8.84 -26.23 -5.58
CA VAL A 339 9.37 -25.31 -6.59
C VAL A 339 8.36 -24.22 -6.94
N GLN A 340 7.09 -24.58 -7.11
CA GLN A 340 6.03 -23.63 -7.45
C GLN A 340 5.74 -22.66 -6.31
N ALA A 341 5.64 -23.14 -5.07
CA ALA A 341 5.48 -22.27 -3.90
C ALA A 341 6.60 -21.22 -3.81
N VAL A 342 7.85 -21.66 -3.97
CA VAL A 342 9.03 -20.79 -3.89
C VAL A 342 9.08 -19.80 -5.05
N ALA A 343 8.70 -20.23 -6.25
CA ALA A 343 8.67 -19.35 -7.43
C ALA A 343 7.50 -18.35 -7.41
N LEU A 344 6.37 -18.71 -6.81
CA LEU A 344 5.15 -17.90 -6.73
C LEU A 344 5.25 -16.76 -5.71
N TYR A 345 5.85 -17.00 -4.55
CA TYR A 345 5.85 -15.97 -3.50
C TYR A 345 6.55 -14.65 -3.92
N PRO A 346 7.72 -14.67 -4.59
CA PRO A 346 8.34 -13.45 -5.14
C PRO A 346 7.47 -12.75 -6.20
N GLN A 347 6.57 -13.48 -6.88
CA GLN A 347 5.63 -12.87 -7.82
C GLN A 347 4.74 -11.85 -7.13
N ARG A 348 4.49 -11.94 -5.82
CA ARG A 348 3.78 -10.88 -5.08
C ARG A 348 4.43 -9.51 -5.27
N TRP A 349 5.76 -9.49 -5.34
CA TRP A 349 6.60 -8.30 -5.48
C TRP A 349 7.12 -8.05 -6.89
N ARG A 350 6.72 -8.85 -7.89
CA ARG A 350 7.22 -8.69 -9.27
C ARG A 350 6.79 -7.36 -9.90
N VAL A 351 7.64 -6.39 -9.61
CA VAL A 351 7.89 -5.18 -10.37
C VAL A 351 9.31 -5.23 -10.94
N GLU A 352 10.12 -6.23 -10.59
CA GLU A 352 11.53 -6.32 -11.00
C GLU A 352 11.80 -7.54 -11.91
N ILE A 353 11.41 -7.42 -13.18
CA ILE A 353 12.28 -7.75 -14.34
C ILE A 353 12.10 -6.60 -15.34
N CYS A 354 12.50 -5.42 -14.86
CA CYS A 354 12.93 -4.25 -15.62
C CYS A 354 13.60 -3.32 -14.59
N GLN A 355 14.84 -3.68 -14.23
CA GLN A 355 15.87 -2.87 -13.56
C GLN A 355 15.64 -2.42 -12.08
N PRO A 356 16.73 -2.19 -11.32
CA PRO A 356 16.83 -2.46 -9.88
C PRO A 356 16.49 -1.24 -9.04
N TYR A 357 15.22 -0.90 -8.87
CA TYR A 357 14.83 0.11 -7.88
C TYR A 357 13.40 -0.13 -7.40
N ASN A 358 13.27 -1.08 -6.48
CA ASN A 358 12.41 -1.11 -5.29
C ASN A 358 11.12 -0.28 -5.37
N LEU A 359 10.33 -0.53 -6.40
CA LEU A 359 9.11 0.19 -6.71
C LEU A 359 7.95 -0.78 -6.53
N ARG A 360 7.21 -0.65 -5.43
CA ARG A 360 5.88 -1.28 -5.25
C ARG A 360 4.86 -0.66 -6.21
N LYS A 361 5.01 -0.84 -7.53
CA LYS A 361 4.18 -0.19 -8.56
C LYS A 361 2.74 -0.70 -8.64
N THR A 362 2.44 -1.85 -8.06
CA THR A 362 1.08 -2.39 -8.00
C THR A 362 0.19 -1.65 -7.00
N GLN A 363 0.81 -1.17 -5.92
CA GLN A 363 0.15 -0.38 -4.88
C GLN A 363 -0.23 1.00 -5.40
N VAL A 364 0.39 1.49 -6.48
CA VAL A 364 0.22 2.87 -6.93
C VAL A 364 -1.21 3.12 -7.39
N ILE A 365 -1.84 2.28 -8.21
CA ILE A 365 -3.21 2.55 -8.67
C ILE A 365 -4.22 2.40 -7.53
N MET A 366 -4.21 1.30 -6.77
CA MET A 366 -5.17 1.12 -5.67
C MET A 366 -4.93 2.03 -4.48
N THR A 367 -3.68 2.25 -4.07
CA THR A 367 -3.39 3.20 -2.98
C THR A 367 -3.67 4.62 -3.44
N GLN A 368 -3.54 4.97 -4.72
CA GLN A 368 -3.87 6.31 -5.21
C GLN A 368 -5.37 6.54 -5.36
N TRP A 369 -6.13 5.58 -5.91
CA TRP A 369 -7.59 5.64 -5.92
C TRP A 369 -8.17 5.56 -4.51
N GLY A 370 -7.59 4.75 -3.63
CA GLY A 370 -8.01 4.72 -2.23
C GLY A 370 -7.49 5.89 -1.39
N ARG A 371 -6.41 6.58 -1.78
CA ARG A 371 -6.05 7.91 -1.25
C ARG A 371 -7.05 8.97 -1.70
N ALA A 372 -7.53 8.89 -2.95
CA ALA A 372 -8.64 9.67 -3.46
C ALA A 372 -10.01 9.25 -2.90
N ILE A 373 -10.11 8.13 -2.18
CA ILE A 373 -11.31 7.75 -1.39
C ILE A 373 -11.11 8.16 0.08
N ALA A 374 -9.90 8.02 0.63
CA ALA A 374 -9.52 8.39 1.98
C ALA A 374 -9.56 9.91 2.23
N CYS A 375 -9.16 10.71 1.24
CA CYS A 375 -9.20 12.17 1.33
C CYS A 375 -10.64 12.71 1.46
N TYR A 376 -11.64 11.96 1.02
CA TYR A 376 -13.02 12.44 0.97
C TYR A 376 -13.95 11.70 1.94
N GLY A 377 -13.56 10.53 2.45
CA GLY A 377 -14.31 9.79 3.48
C GLY A 377 -14.33 10.46 4.87
N ARG A 378 -13.43 11.42 5.12
CA ARG A 378 -13.55 12.38 6.22
C ARG A 378 -13.49 13.77 5.63
N ARG A 379 -14.34 14.69 6.07
CA ARG A 379 -14.32 16.14 5.77
C ARG A 379 -13.01 16.81 6.24
N LEU A 380 -11.85 16.34 5.77
CA LEU A 380 -10.53 16.79 6.13
C LEU A 380 -9.87 17.35 4.87
N ALA A 381 -9.30 18.54 5.00
CA ALA A 381 -8.59 19.23 3.95
C ALA A 381 -7.47 18.32 3.39
N LEU A 382 -7.45 18.13 2.07
CA LEU A 382 -6.29 17.61 1.35
C LEU A 382 -5.09 18.46 1.73
N PRO A 383 -4.00 17.85 2.21
CA PRO A 383 -2.91 17.71 1.24
C PRO A 383 -2.10 16.43 1.49
N VAL A 384 -2.43 15.32 0.82
CA VAL A 384 -1.57 14.13 0.74
C VAL A 384 -1.80 13.37 -0.56
N ILE A 385 -0.99 13.69 -1.57
CA ILE A 385 -0.82 12.83 -2.74
C ILE A 385 0.71 12.66 -2.99
N VAL A 386 1.17 11.40 -2.88
CA VAL A 386 2.41 10.76 -3.40
C VAL A 386 3.78 10.99 -2.70
N PRO A 387 4.38 9.95 -2.06
CA PRO A 387 5.83 9.70 -1.93
C PRO A 387 6.39 8.80 -3.05
N THR A 388 7.70 8.99 -3.33
CA THR A 388 8.70 8.00 -3.81
C THR A 388 8.43 7.31 -5.16
N TRP A 389 9.22 7.44 -6.23
CA TRP A 389 10.68 7.37 -6.40
C TRP A 389 11.10 7.99 -7.75
N ARG A 390 12.39 8.27 -7.96
CA ARG A 390 13.04 8.07 -9.26
C ARG A 390 14.42 7.43 -9.07
N HIS A 391 14.64 6.27 -9.66
CA HIS A 391 15.87 6.03 -10.40
C HIS A 391 15.55 5.29 -11.72
N ARG A 392 15.80 6.05 -12.79
CA ARG A 392 16.09 5.77 -14.21
C ARG A 392 15.41 4.58 -14.93
N LEU A 393 14.61 4.93 -15.93
CA LEU A 393 14.86 4.51 -17.31
C LEU A 393 15.34 5.76 -18.06
N GLY A 394 16.47 5.61 -18.74
CA GLY A 394 17.20 6.66 -19.45
C GLY A 394 18.57 6.12 -19.80
N SER A 395 18.60 5.10 -20.65
CA SER A 395 19.79 4.65 -21.38
C SER A 395 19.33 3.97 -22.68
N ALA A 396 18.87 4.81 -23.60
CA ALA A 396 18.89 4.59 -25.03
C ALA A 396 18.72 5.99 -25.65
N THR A 397 19.54 6.29 -26.65
CA THR A 397 19.75 7.58 -27.34
C THR A 397 20.74 8.54 -26.69
N ALA A 398 22.03 8.26 -26.89
CA ALA A 398 23.08 9.26 -27.00
C ALA A 398 24.25 8.69 -27.85
N ASP A 399 23.97 8.38 -29.12
CA ASP A 399 24.97 8.20 -30.17
C ASP A 399 24.44 8.93 -31.42
N ALA A 400 24.56 10.26 -31.40
CA ALA A 400 24.44 11.15 -32.56
C ALA A 400 24.57 12.59 -32.05
N LEU A 401 25.79 13.03 -31.74
CA LEU A 401 26.24 14.43 -31.67
C LEU A 401 27.70 14.48 -31.20
N ALA A 402 28.58 13.95 -32.04
CA ALA A 402 30.02 14.27 -32.02
C ALA A 402 30.54 14.14 -33.44
N GLY A 403 30.11 15.06 -34.31
CA GLY A 403 30.81 15.32 -35.56
C GLY A 403 32.15 15.95 -35.24
N ARG A 404 33.23 15.20 -35.40
CA ARG A 404 34.51 15.71 -35.89
C ARG A 404 35.04 14.75 -36.96
N PRO A 405 35.63 15.29 -38.03
CA PRO A 405 36.01 14.52 -39.22
C PRO A 405 37.25 13.68 -38.92
N ALA A 406 37.28 12.46 -39.45
CA ALA A 406 38.52 11.73 -39.66
C ALA A 406 38.91 11.93 -41.12
N ASP A 407 40.16 12.34 -41.31
CA ASP A 407 40.85 12.25 -42.57
C ASP A 407 40.75 10.82 -43.13
N LEU A 408 40.48 10.80 -44.45
CA LEU A 408 40.47 9.72 -45.44
C LEU A 408 39.30 8.71 -45.40
#